data_AF-A0A9E5PBJ6-F1
#
_entry.id   AF-A0A9E5PBJ6-F1
#
_cell.length_a   1.000
_cell.length_b   1.000
_cell.length_c   1.000
_cell.angle_alpha   90.00
_cell.angle_beta   90.00
_cell.angle_gamma   90.00
#
_symmetry.space_group_name_H-M   'P 1'
#
loop_
_entity.id
_entity.type
_entity.pdbx_description
1 polymer ?
#
loop_
_entity_poly.entity_id
_entity_poly.type
_entity_poly.pdbx_seq_one_letter_code
_entity_poly.pdbx_strand_id
1 'polypeptide(L)'
;FAQEQVRNFAEVQRGALRDVEVETLPGVTLGHKNIPVNSVGCYVPGGRYPMVASAHMSVVTAKVAGVPRIIACAPPHQGKPHDAI
;
A
#
# COMPACT_ATOMS: atom_id res chain seq x y z
N PHE A 1 15.75 8.08 2.09
CA PHE A 1 15.52 7.98 3.55
C PHE A 1 14.04 7.70 3.90
N ALA A 2 13.11 8.65 3.79
CA ALA A 2 11.73 8.44 4.28
C ALA A 2 11.01 7.21 3.66
N GLN A 3 11.08 7.04 2.34
CA GLN A 3 10.50 5.86 1.66
C GLN A 3 11.13 4.54 2.10
N GLU A 4 12.41 4.54 2.43
CA GLU A 4 13.15 3.36 2.89
C GLU A 4 12.69 2.95 4.29
N GLN A 5 12.53 3.91 5.20
CA GLN A 5 11.98 3.64 6.53
C GLN A 5 10.56 3.07 6.47
N VAL A 6 9.71 3.65 5.61
CA VAL A 6 8.34 3.13 5.38
C VAL A 6 8.36 1.73 4.79
N ARG A 7 9.22 1.49 3.78
CA ARG A 7 9.37 0.18 3.14
C ARG A 7 9.80 -0.89 4.14
N ASN A 8 10.84 -0.62 4.92
CA ASN A 8 11.38 -1.57 5.89
C ASN A 8 10.30 -2.01 6.87
N PHE A 9 9.52 -1.07 7.41
CA PHE A 9 8.46 -1.41 8.36
C PHE A 9 7.27 -2.11 7.68
N ALA A 10 6.88 -1.69 6.47
CA ALA A 10 5.83 -2.36 5.71
C ALA A 10 6.21 -3.81 5.35
N GLU A 11 7.48 -4.09 5.08
CA GLU A 11 7.98 -5.45 4.83
C GLU A 11 7.89 -6.33 6.08
N VAL A 12 8.23 -5.79 7.26
CA VAL A 12 8.01 -6.46 8.55
C VAL A 12 6.53 -6.78 8.77
N GLN A 13 5.64 -5.81 8.52
CA GLN A 13 4.19 -6.02 8.65
C GLN A 13 3.66 -7.07 7.68
N ARG A 14 4.10 -7.04 6.41
CA ARG A 14 3.72 -8.05 5.42
C ARG A 14 4.23 -9.44 5.83
N GLY A 15 5.43 -9.55 6.37
CA GLY A 15 5.99 -10.82 6.86
C GLY A 15 5.25 -11.40 8.07
N ALA A 16 4.49 -10.56 8.80
CA ALA A 16 3.63 -11.01 9.90
C ALA A 16 2.28 -11.58 9.41
N LEU A 17 1.87 -11.29 8.18
CA LEU A 17 0.67 -11.85 7.57
C LEU A 17 0.98 -13.28 7.07
N ARG A 18 0.32 -14.27 7.67
CA ARG A 18 0.45 -15.67 7.29
C ARG A 18 -0.89 -16.21 6.83
N ASP A 19 -0.84 -16.92 5.71
CA ASP A 19 -1.95 -17.76 5.29
C ASP A 19 -2.12 -18.88 6.32
N VAL A 20 -3.37 -19.27 6.52
CA VAL A 20 -3.73 -20.35 7.44
C VAL A 20 -4.38 -21.44 6.62
N GLU A 21 -3.93 -22.67 6.84
CA GLU A 21 -4.54 -23.88 6.31
C GLU A 21 -4.41 -24.95 7.39
N VAL A 22 -5.53 -25.55 7.80
CA VAL A 22 -5.58 -26.54 8.87
C VAL A 22 -6.69 -27.54 8.59
N GLU A 23 -6.41 -28.82 8.84
CA GLU A 23 -7.42 -29.87 8.85
C GLU A 23 -8.05 -29.94 10.25
N THR A 24 -9.30 -29.47 10.38
CA THR A 24 -9.97 -29.43 11.70
C THR A 24 -10.70 -30.72 12.04
N LEU A 25 -11.06 -31.50 11.02
CA LEU A 25 -11.67 -32.83 11.09
C LEU A 25 -11.12 -33.67 9.93
N PRO A 26 -11.09 -35.00 10.02
CA PRO A 26 -10.64 -35.86 8.92
C PRO A 26 -11.34 -35.52 7.61
N GLY A 27 -10.57 -35.08 6.61
CA GLY A 27 -11.03 -34.68 5.28
C GLY A 27 -11.57 -33.25 5.17
N VAL A 28 -11.52 -32.42 6.22
CA VAL A 28 -12.04 -31.03 6.22
C VAL A 28 -10.92 -30.03 6.45
N THR A 29 -10.51 -29.34 5.38
CA THR A 29 -9.50 -28.29 5.40
C THR A 29 -10.15 -26.91 5.45
N LEU A 30 -9.78 -26.09 6.44
CA LEU A 30 -10.20 -24.71 6.61
C LEU A 30 -9.00 -23.77 6.60
N GLY A 31 -9.21 -22.52 6.21
CA GLY A 31 -8.11 -21.57 6.10
C GLY A 31 -8.50 -20.19 5.58
N HIS A 32 -7.50 -19.31 5.52
CA HIS A 32 -7.58 -18.01 4.85
C HIS A 32 -6.30 -17.72 4.08
N LYS A 33 -6.42 -16.90 3.03
CA LYS A 33 -5.29 -16.40 2.24
C LYS A 33 -5.28 -14.88 2.22
N ASN A 34 -4.10 -14.29 2.31
CA ASN A 34 -3.88 -12.85 2.25
C ASN A 34 -3.50 -12.47 0.81
N ILE A 35 -4.48 -12.04 0.03
CA ILE A 35 -4.29 -11.71 -1.40
C ILE A 35 -4.33 -10.19 -1.56
N PRO A 36 -3.31 -9.57 -2.21
CA PRO A 36 -3.37 -8.14 -2.47
C PRO A 36 -4.48 -7.78 -3.45
N VAL A 37 -5.04 -6.58 -3.30
CA VAL A 37 -6.02 -6.04 -4.25
C VAL A 37 -5.38 -5.86 -5.63
N ASN A 38 -6.19 -5.96 -6.69
CA ASN A 38 -5.72 -5.80 -8.07
C ASN A 38 -5.35 -4.35 -8.41
N SER A 39 -5.99 -3.36 -7.79
CA SER A 39 -5.70 -1.95 -8.05
C SER A 39 -5.97 -1.12 -6.80
N VAL A 40 -5.17 -0.07 -6.59
CA VAL A 40 -5.38 0.92 -5.52
C VAL A 40 -5.23 2.34 -6.05
N GLY A 41 -6.05 3.26 -5.50
CA GLY A 41 -5.91 4.70 -5.67
C GLY A 41 -5.35 5.33 -4.39
N CYS A 42 -4.26 6.06 -4.51
CA CYS A 42 -3.57 6.76 -3.45
C CYS A 42 -3.82 8.26 -3.60
N TYR A 43 -4.72 8.82 -2.80
CA TYR A 43 -4.96 10.26 -2.80
C TYR A 43 -3.85 11.00 -2.04
N VAL A 44 -3.26 12.00 -2.67
CA VAL A 44 -2.21 12.85 -2.10
C VAL A 44 -2.76 14.27 -2.01
N PRO A 45 -2.97 14.82 -0.80
CA PRO A 45 -3.38 16.20 -0.65
C PRO A 45 -2.37 17.16 -1.30
N GLY A 46 -2.86 17.98 -2.23
CA GLY A 46 -2.10 19.02 -2.93
C GLY A 46 -2.47 20.44 -2.46
N GLY A 47 -2.30 21.42 -3.35
CA GLY A 47 -2.58 22.83 -3.06
C GLY A 47 -1.34 23.61 -2.61
N ARG A 48 -1.51 24.61 -1.73
CA ARG A 48 -0.39 25.46 -1.25
C ARG A 48 0.64 24.69 -0.41
N TYR A 49 0.21 23.63 0.26
CA TYR A 49 1.04 22.80 1.13
C TYR A 49 0.85 21.32 0.76
N PRO A 50 1.56 20.81 -0.25
CA PRO A 50 1.45 19.41 -0.66
C PRO A 50 1.93 18.47 0.46
N MET A 51 1.13 17.46 0.79
CA MET A 51 1.48 16.50 1.84
C MET A 51 2.18 15.27 1.25
N VAL A 52 3.44 15.45 0.84
CA VAL A 52 4.27 14.41 0.22
C VAL A 52 4.42 13.16 1.08
N ALA A 53 4.40 13.32 2.42
CA ALA A 53 4.43 12.21 3.36
C ALA A 53 3.29 11.20 3.11
N SER A 54 2.09 11.67 2.74
CA SER A 54 0.96 10.79 2.46
C SER A 54 1.18 9.91 1.21
N ALA A 55 1.89 10.43 0.20
CA ALA A 55 2.26 9.66 -0.98
C ALA A 55 3.21 8.53 -0.61
N HIS A 56 4.23 8.80 0.20
CA HIS A 56 5.14 7.76 0.68
C HIS A 56 4.41 6.68 1.48
N MET A 57 3.53 7.07 2.41
CA MET A 57 2.82 6.13 3.28
C MET A 57 1.83 5.24 2.52
N SER A 58 1.16 5.76 1.49
CA SER A 58 0.15 5.00 0.73
C SER A 58 0.77 4.17 -0.40
N VAL A 59 1.59 4.77 -1.25
CA VAL A 59 2.15 4.12 -2.45
C VAL A 59 3.16 3.04 -2.09
N VAL A 60 4.06 3.31 -1.13
CA VAL A 60 5.10 2.34 -0.74
C VAL A 60 4.46 1.11 -0.09
N THR A 61 3.48 1.31 0.80
CA THR A 61 2.75 0.21 1.44
C THR A 61 2.02 -0.66 0.42
N ALA A 62 1.33 -0.05 -0.55
CA ALA A 62 0.68 -0.79 -1.64
C ALA A 62 1.69 -1.58 -2.49
N LYS A 63 2.87 -1.00 -2.76
CA LYS A 63 3.94 -1.67 -3.49
C LYS A 63 4.48 -2.87 -2.73
N VAL A 64 4.71 -2.73 -1.42
CA VAL A 64 5.17 -3.83 -0.56
C VAL A 64 4.12 -4.92 -0.48
N ALA A 65 2.84 -4.59 -0.38
CA ALA A 65 1.75 -5.57 -0.40
C ALA A 65 1.68 -6.39 -1.71
N GLY A 66 2.28 -5.91 -2.80
CA GLY A 66 2.28 -6.58 -4.10
C GLY A 66 1.12 -6.19 -5.01
N VAL A 67 0.51 -5.02 -4.79
CA VAL A 67 -0.57 -4.51 -5.65
C VAL A 67 -0.02 -4.26 -7.06
N PRO A 68 -0.60 -4.84 -8.13
CA PRO A 68 -0.05 -4.74 -9.48
C PRO A 68 -0.30 -3.38 -10.12
N ARG A 69 -1.42 -2.71 -9.79
CA ARG A 69 -1.78 -1.39 -10.31
C ARG A 69 -1.94 -0.36 -9.19
N ILE A 70 -1.08 0.64 -9.17
CA ILE A 70 -1.08 1.72 -8.17
C ILE A 70 -1.21 3.05 -8.89
N ILE A 71 -2.21 3.85 -8.54
CA ILE A 71 -2.45 5.18 -9.10
C ILE A 71 -2.35 6.20 -7.97
N ALA A 72 -1.61 7.29 -8.17
CA ALA A 72 -1.65 8.44 -7.29
C ALA A 72 -2.56 9.53 -7.88
N CYS A 73 -3.40 10.14 -7.04
CA CYS A 73 -4.28 11.24 -7.42
C CYS A 73 -3.97 12.45 -6.55
N ALA A 74 -3.69 13.60 -7.16
CA ALA A 74 -3.48 14.85 -6.45
C ALA A 74 -4.25 15.99 -7.12
N PRO A 75 -4.86 16.91 -6.35
CA PRO A 75 -5.46 18.11 -6.93
C PRO A 75 -4.37 18.98 -7.56
N PRO A 76 -4.66 19.67 -8.69
CA PRO A 76 -3.67 20.45 -9.40
C PRO A 76 -3.28 21.71 -8.60
N HIS A 77 -2.00 22.08 -8.68
CA HIS A 77 -1.46 23.37 -8.30
C HIS A 77 -1.04 24.12 -9.57
N GLN A 78 -1.67 25.27 -9.85
CA GLN A 78 -1.43 26.03 -11.09
C GLN A 78 -1.64 25.20 -12.38
N GLY A 79 -2.66 24.35 -12.40
CA GLY A 79 -3.03 23.56 -13.58
C GLY A 79 -2.22 22.27 -13.79
N LYS A 80 -1.23 21.98 -12.95
CA LYS A 80 -0.43 20.74 -12.98
C LYS A 80 -0.29 20.12 -11.58
N PRO A 81 0.14 18.86 -11.42
CA PRO A 81 0.56 18.35 -10.12
C PRO A 81 1.65 19.25 -9.52
N HIS A 82 1.66 19.39 -8.18
CA HIS A 82 2.71 20.14 -7.50
C HIS A 82 4.04 19.39 -7.65
N ASP A 83 5.15 20.09 -7.93
CA ASP A 83 6.46 19.48 -8.23
C ASP A 83 7.07 18.60 -7.10
N ALA A 84 6.43 18.58 -5.93
CA ALA A 84 6.86 17.79 -4.78
C ALA A 84 6.12 16.44 -4.68
N ILE A 85 5.06 16.25 -5.47
CA ILE A 85 4.22 15.05 -5.57
C ILE A 85 4.57 14.34 -6.87
#